data_AF-Q55EP5-F1
#
_entry.id   AF-Q55EP5-F1
#
_cell.length_a   1.000
_cell.length_b   1.000
_cell.length_c   1.000
_cell.angle_alpha   90.00
_cell.angle_beta   90.00
_cell.angle_gamma   90.00
#
_symmetry.space_group_name_H-M   'P 1'
#
loop_
_entity.id
_entity.type
_entity.pdbx_description
1 polymer ?
#
loop_
_entity_poly.entity_id
_entity_poly.type
_entity_poly.pdbx_seq_one_letter_code
_entity_poly.pdbx_strand_id
1 'polypeptide(L)'
;MSFLCSENSYQQQSKISIDIDKSLKNHKLKLEEEIRVLIYGQKKVGVTTLFKTFLLMGESQITPEELMDNRNNVYKTIINQLKKFIIISNNSKIELENNNNIQMSNLILELDSENFLWNKEIGETCLKLWNDSGIQKIFQSQFSEFFGYFFKHLQRISDENYTPTPQDLNFIKLTQNGIIEGKFTFERCLIKMIEMGIQTSTLKKWINCFSEVQAIIYVIDLSVYDIVESEDCSKSINKLEKSLNGFKEIIESKYLHGCGVIVFFNKKDIFREKLKTVPFKTYDKDYIGENDFESTTNFIKNKLLDYYSNPNKNVYFLINEESEVDICRSTFNILKDIVLNITYNSVKN
;
A
#
# COMPACT_ATOMS: atom_id res chain seq x y z
N MET A 1 67.04 -10.83 -2.01
CA MET A 1 65.86 -10.94 -1.13
C MET A 1 64.58 -10.28 -1.70
N SER A 2 64.52 -9.90 -2.98
CA SER A 2 63.40 -9.12 -3.55
C SER A 2 62.19 -9.91 -4.05
N PHE A 3 62.14 -11.24 -3.89
CA PHE A 3 61.05 -12.06 -4.46
C PHE A 3 59.85 -12.32 -3.52
N LEU A 4 59.95 -12.02 -2.21
CA LEU A 4 58.88 -12.35 -1.23
C LEU A 4 57.77 -11.30 -1.12
N CYS A 5 58.04 -10.02 -1.42
CA CYS A 5 57.02 -8.96 -1.29
C CYS A 5 55.97 -8.99 -2.40
N SER A 6 56.33 -9.45 -3.61
CA SER A 6 55.39 -9.53 -4.72
C SER A 6 54.34 -10.61 -4.49
N GLU A 7 54.73 -11.82 -4.06
CA GLU A 7 53.78 -12.94 -3.89
C GLU A 7 52.67 -12.63 -2.88
N ASN A 8 53.00 -12.02 -1.75
CA ASN A 8 51.99 -11.61 -0.76
C ASN A 8 51.02 -10.56 -1.32
N SER A 9 51.51 -9.59 -2.09
CA SER A 9 50.65 -8.57 -2.70
C SER A 9 49.69 -9.17 -3.74
N TYR A 10 50.17 -10.11 -4.57
CA TYR A 10 49.34 -10.82 -5.54
C TYR A 10 48.31 -11.73 -4.88
N GLN A 11 48.67 -12.45 -3.80
CA GLN A 11 47.73 -13.27 -3.04
C GLN A 11 46.67 -12.43 -2.33
N GLN A 12 47.02 -11.24 -1.86
CA GLN A 12 46.07 -10.34 -1.22
C GLN A 12 45.13 -9.71 -2.24
N GLN A 13 45.65 -9.32 -3.41
CA GLN A 13 44.86 -8.77 -4.51
C GLN A 13 43.94 -9.82 -5.15
N SER A 14 44.39 -11.08 -5.25
CA SER A 14 43.56 -12.19 -5.72
C SER A 14 42.46 -12.55 -4.72
N LYS A 15 42.75 -12.56 -3.41
CA LYS A 15 41.72 -12.70 -2.36
C LYS A 15 40.68 -11.58 -2.45
N ILE A 16 41.13 -10.32 -2.53
CA ILE A 16 40.23 -9.16 -2.68
C ILE A 16 39.38 -9.29 -3.96
N SER A 17 39.97 -9.71 -5.09
CA SER A 17 39.23 -9.93 -6.34
C SER A 17 38.19 -11.04 -6.21
N ILE A 18 38.54 -12.17 -5.60
CA ILE A 18 37.61 -13.28 -5.36
C ILE A 18 36.47 -12.85 -4.42
N ASP A 19 36.77 -12.06 -3.40
CA ASP A 19 35.76 -11.54 -2.46
C ASP A 19 34.85 -10.51 -3.15
N ILE A 20 35.39 -9.67 -4.04
CA ILE A 20 34.60 -8.76 -4.89
C ILE A 20 33.71 -9.56 -5.85
N ASP A 21 34.24 -10.58 -6.53
CA ASP A 21 33.48 -11.40 -7.48
C ASP A 21 32.37 -12.21 -6.79
N LYS A 22 32.67 -12.77 -5.61
CA LYS A 22 31.66 -13.43 -4.76
C LYS A 22 30.60 -12.44 -4.29
N SER A 23 31.01 -11.24 -3.87
CA SER A 23 30.08 -10.18 -3.49
C SER A 23 29.19 -9.82 -4.67
N LEU A 24 29.74 -9.56 -5.87
CA LEU A 24 29.00 -9.26 -7.10
C LEU A 24 28.05 -10.39 -7.52
N LYS A 25 28.45 -11.65 -7.36
CA LYS A 25 27.58 -12.80 -7.64
C LYS A 25 26.44 -12.89 -6.64
N ASN A 26 26.72 -12.73 -5.34
CA ASN A 26 25.68 -12.67 -4.30
C ASN A 26 24.79 -11.42 -4.48
N HIS A 27 25.33 -10.29 -4.96
CA HIS A 27 24.60 -9.07 -5.31
C HIS A 27 23.62 -9.31 -6.46
N LYS A 28 24.05 -10.01 -7.52
CA LYS A 28 23.15 -10.41 -8.63
C LYS A 28 22.06 -11.35 -8.12
N LEU A 29 22.42 -12.37 -7.33
CA LEU A 29 21.44 -13.31 -6.77
C LEU A 29 20.41 -12.61 -5.87
N LYS A 30 20.79 -11.65 -5.01
CA LYS A 30 19.85 -10.90 -4.15
C LYS A 30 19.03 -9.84 -4.88
N LEU A 31 19.51 -9.28 -5.98
CA LEU A 31 18.69 -8.41 -6.85
C LEU A 31 17.76 -9.22 -7.76
N GLU A 32 18.12 -10.48 -8.04
CA GLU A 32 17.24 -11.49 -8.63
C GLU A 32 16.19 -11.99 -7.61
N GLU A 33 16.40 -11.78 -6.30
CA GLU A 33 15.41 -12.05 -5.26
C GLU A 33 14.30 -10.98 -5.22
N GLU A 34 13.11 -11.41 -4.81
CA GLU A 34 11.92 -10.57 -4.60
C GLU A 34 12.17 -9.49 -3.53
N ILE A 35 12.10 -8.21 -3.90
CA ILE A 35 12.14 -7.10 -2.95
C ILE A 35 10.76 -6.95 -2.32
N ARG A 36 10.67 -7.08 -1.00
CA ARG A 36 9.44 -6.91 -0.22
C ARG A 36 9.36 -5.49 0.33
N VAL A 37 8.32 -4.80 -0.09
CA VAL A 37 8.06 -3.40 0.25
C VAL A 37 6.72 -3.30 0.97
N LEU A 38 6.72 -2.69 2.13
CA LEU A 38 5.49 -2.37 2.85
C LEU A 38 5.07 -0.95 2.52
N ILE A 39 3.81 -0.70 2.20
CA ILE A 39 3.25 0.65 2.12
C ILE A 39 2.25 0.86 3.26
N TYR A 40 2.43 1.96 3.99
CA TYR A 40 1.63 2.28 5.17
C TYR A 40 1.39 3.78 5.28
N GLY A 41 0.27 4.16 5.89
CA GLY A 41 -0.06 5.53 6.24
C GLY A 41 -1.44 5.62 6.88
N GLN A 42 -1.80 6.82 7.34
CA GLN A 42 -3.09 7.02 8.00
C GLN A 42 -4.30 6.83 7.06
N LYS A 43 -5.51 6.74 7.65
CA LYS A 43 -6.75 6.59 6.90
C LYS A 43 -6.96 7.73 5.90
N LYS A 44 -7.31 7.39 4.64
CA LYS A 44 -7.56 8.33 3.52
C LYS A 44 -6.37 9.19 3.11
N VAL A 45 -5.15 8.80 3.48
CA VAL A 45 -3.91 9.51 3.12
C VAL A 45 -3.51 9.29 1.66
N GLY A 46 -4.01 8.22 1.02
CA GLY A 46 -3.72 7.88 -0.39
C GLY A 46 -2.84 6.65 -0.62
N VAL A 47 -2.58 5.84 0.42
CA VAL A 47 -1.85 4.56 0.34
C VAL A 47 -2.38 3.67 -0.79
N THR A 48 -3.68 3.41 -0.84
CA THR A 48 -4.29 2.54 -1.86
C THR A 48 -4.12 3.06 -3.28
N THR A 49 -4.19 4.39 -3.45
CA THR A 49 -3.98 5.02 -4.76
C THR A 49 -2.53 4.86 -5.19
N LEU A 50 -1.59 5.10 -4.28
CA LEU A 50 -0.17 4.93 -4.54
C LEU A 50 0.19 3.46 -4.83
N PHE A 51 -0.35 2.52 -4.05
CA PHE A 51 -0.21 1.09 -4.26
C PHE A 51 -0.69 0.66 -5.66
N LYS A 52 -1.88 1.13 -6.08
CA LYS A 52 -2.39 0.89 -7.44
C LYS A 52 -1.50 1.50 -8.51
N THR A 53 -0.97 2.69 -8.28
CA THR A 53 -0.05 3.34 -9.22
C THR A 53 1.18 2.47 -9.46
N PHE A 54 1.79 1.94 -8.39
CA PHE A 54 2.91 1.00 -8.50
C PHE A 54 2.54 -0.28 -9.26
N LEU A 55 1.37 -0.85 -9.01
CA LEU A 55 0.91 -2.05 -9.71
C LEU A 55 0.62 -1.83 -11.20
N LEU A 56 0.12 -0.65 -11.57
CA LEU A 56 -0.19 -0.30 -12.96
C LEU A 56 1.06 0.08 -13.75
N MET A 57 2.03 0.72 -13.09
CA MET A 57 3.31 1.10 -13.69
C MET A 57 4.28 -0.09 -13.81
N GLY A 58 4.13 -1.09 -12.95
CA GLY A 58 4.90 -2.33 -13.00
C GLY A 58 4.31 -3.35 -13.98
N GLU A 59 5.17 -4.21 -14.51
CA GLU A 59 4.74 -5.36 -15.31
C GLU A 59 4.14 -6.43 -14.38
N SER A 60 2.85 -6.70 -14.54
CA SER A 60 2.18 -7.77 -13.79
C SER A 60 2.86 -9.12 -14.04
N GLN A 61 3.10 -9.87 -12.97
CA GLN A 61 3.66 -11.23 -13.04
C GLN A 61 2.58 -12.31 -13.11
N ILE A 62 1.32 -11.91 -13.20
CA ILE A 62 0.19 -12.84 -13.18
C ILE A 62 0.09 -13.51 -14.56
N THR A 63 0.19 -14.84 -14.58
CA THR A 63 0.07 -15.60 -15.82
C THR A 63 -1.39 -15.66 -16.29
N PRO A 64 -1.66 -15.83 -17.59
CA PRO A 64 -3.01 -16.08 -18.08
C PRO A 64 -3.69 -17.29 -17.40
N GLU A 65 -2.91 -18.29 -17.01
CA GLU A 65 -3.39 -19.45 -16.25
C GLU A 65 -3.81 -19.06 -14.83
N GLU A 66 -3.00 -18.30 -14.08
CA GLU A 66 -3.36 -17.80 -12.74
C GLU A 66 -4.61 -16.92 -12.78
N LEU A 67 -4.78 -16.11 -13.84
CA LEU A 67 -6.01 -15.33 -14.06
C LEU A 67 -7.22 -16.27 -14.15
N MET A 68 -7.15 -17.31 -14.97
CA MET A 68 -8.25 -18.25 -15.17
C MET A 68 -8.55 -19.09 -13.92
N ASP A 69 -7.52 -19.55 -13.22
CA ASP A 69 -7.66 -20.31 -11.97
C ASP A 69 -8.38 -19.51 -10.88
N ASN A 70 -8.18 -18.18 -10.86
CA ASN A 70 -8.81 -17.28 -9.92
C ASN A 70 -10.18 -16.75 -10.38
N ARG A 71 -10.69 -17.16 -11.55
CA ARG A 71 -12.01 -16.72 -12.05
C ARG A 71 -13.12 -16.99 -11.04
N ASN A 72 -13.16 -18.20 -10.47
CA ASN A 72 -14.16 -18.55 -9.47
C ASN A 72 -14.00 -17.76 -8.16
N ASN A 73 -12.77 -17.36 -7.81
CA ASN A 73 -12.53 -16.53 -6.62
C ASN A 73 -13.10 -15.12 -6.79
N VAL A 74 -13.10 -14.56 -8.01
CA VAL A 74 -13.79 -13.29 -8.30
C VAL A 74 -15.28 -13.42 -7.98
N TYR A 75 -15.91 -14.46 -8.50
CA TYR A 75 -17.33 -14.73 -8.28
C TYR A 75 -17.66 -14.90 -6.79
N LYS A 76 -16.86 -15.69 -6.05
CA LYS A 76 -17.00 -15.86 -4.60
C LYS A 76 -16.90 -14.55 -3.85
N THR A 77 -15.96 -13.68 -4.22
CA THR A 77 -15.81 -12.37 -3.57
C THR A 77 -17.04 -11.48 -3.81
N ILE A 78 -17.60 -11.46 -5.03
CA ILE A 78 -18.82 -10.70 -5.35
C ILE A 78 -20.00 -11.18 -4.51
N ILE A 79 -20.28 -12.49 -4.51
CA ILE A 79 -21.40 -13.06 -3.76
C ILE A 79 -21.25 -12.77 -2.27
N ASN A 80 -20.07 -13.01 -1.69
CA ASN A 80 -19.86 -12.76 -0.26
C ASN A 80 -19.95 -11.28 0.12
N GLN A 81 -19.53 -10.35 -0.75
CA GLN A 81 -19.73 -8.92 -0.53
C GLN A 81 -21.22 -8.55 -0.59
N LEU A 82 -21.95 -9.06 -1.58
CA LEU A 82 -23.37 -8.77 -1.72
C LEU A 82 -24.19 -9.35 -0.56
N LYS A 83 -23.90 -10.59 -0.14
CA LYS A 83 -24.47 -11.19 1.08
C LYS A 83 -24.27 -10.31 2.30
N LYS A 84 -23.08 -9.73 2.49
CA LYS A 84 -22.81 -8.80 3.59
C LYS A 84 -23.72 -7.58 3.54
N PHE A 85 -23.92 -6.98 2.36
CA PHE A 85 -24.82 -5.83 2.22
C PHE A 85 -26.27 -6.20 2.53
N ILE A 86 -26.74 -7.36 2.06
CA ILE A 86 -28.10 -7.84 2.33
C ILE A 86 -28.30 -8.10 3.84
N ILE A 87 -27.35 -8.77 4.50
CA ILE A 87 -27.42 -9.03 5.94
C ILE A 87 -27.48 -7.72 6.73
N ILE A 88 -26.68 -6.71 6.34
CA ILE A 88 -26.73 -5.39 6.97
C ILE A 88 -28.07 -4.70 6.72
N SER A 89 -28.64 -4.82 5.52
CA SER A 89 -29.97 -4.28 5.19
C SER A 89 -31.04 -4.85 6.11
N ASN A 90 -31.05 -6.18 6.27
CA ASN A 90 -31.99 -6.89 7.13
C ASN A 90 -31.85 -6.49 8.60
N ASN A 91 -30.61 -6.31 9.08
CA ASN A 91 -30.35 -5.93 10.47
C ASN A 91 -30.63 -4.44 10.77
N SER A 92 -30.42 -3.56 9.78
CA SER A 92 -30.60 -2.10 9.92
C SER A 92 -32.01 -1.62 9.58
N LYS A 93 -32.91 -2.53 9.14
CA LYS A 93 -34.26 -2.21 8.66
C LYS A 93 -34.29 -1.20 7.51
N ILE A 94 -33.22 -1.17 6.71
CA ILE A 94 -33.21 -0.43 5.45
C ILE A 94 -33.93 -1.32 4.43
N GLU A 95 -35.13 -0.89 4.02
CA GLU A 95 -35.92 -1.62 3.04
C GLU A 95 -35.29 -1.52 1.64
N LEU A 96 -35.31 -2.63 0.92
CA LEU A 96 -35.00 -2.66 -0.51
C LEU A 96 -36.11 -1.93 -1.26
N GLU A 97 -35.74 -1.17 -2.28
CA GLU A 97 -36.68 -0.33 -3.02
C GLU A 97 -37.71 -1.14 -3.81
N ASN A 98 -37.30 -2.29 -4.34
CA ASN A 98 -38.15 -3.14 -5.15
C ASN A 98 -38.50 -4.45 -4.43
N ASN A 99 -39.78 -4.82 -4.40
CA ASN A 99 -40.23 -6.11 -3.87
C ASN A 99 -39.59 -7.31 -4.56
N ASN A 100 -39.30 -7.21 -5.87
CA ASN A 100 -38.58 -8.27 -6.60
C ASN A 100 -37.14 -8.44 -6.08
N ASN A 101 -36.52 -7.38 -5.57
CA ASN A 101 -35.19 -7.43 -4.99
C ASN A 101 -35.18 -8.20 -3.66
N ILE A 102 -36.30 -8.27 -2.94
CA ILE A 102 -36.42 -9.10 -1.73
C ILE A 102 -36.25 -10.59 -2.08
N GLN A 103 -36.97 -11.07 -3.10
CA GLN A 103 -36.84 -12.46 -3.56
C GLN A 103 -35.43 -12.75 -4.08
N MET A 104 -34.87 -11.84 -4.89
CA MET A 104 -33.50 -11.92 -5.38
C MET A 104 -32.47 -11.96 -4.24
N SER A 105 -32.68 -11.19 -3.17
CA SER A 105 -31.79 -11.16 -2.01
C SER A 105 -31.76 -12.51 -1.28
N ASN A 106 -32.92 -13.18 -1.16
CA ASN A 106 -33.01 -14.51 -0.57
C ASN A 106 -32.27 -15.55 -1.42
N LEU A 107 -32.46 -15.51 -2.74
CA LEU A 107 -31.73 -16.39 -3.67
C LEU A 107 -30.21 -16.24 -3.50
N ILE A 108 -29.69 -15.01 -3.44
CA ILE A 108 -28.25 -14.76 -3.23
C ILE A 108 -27.80 -15.26 -1.85
N LEU A 109 -28.59 -15.08 -0.79
CA LEU A 109 -28.25 -15.56 0.56
C LEU A 109 -28.16 -17.09 0.62
N GLU A 110 -29.03 -17.80 -0.10
CA GLU A 110 -29.12 -19.26 -0.15
C GLU A 110 -27.98 -19.94 -0.94
N LEU A 111 -27.33 -19.23 -1.87
CA LEU A 111 -26.20 -19.78 -2.63
C LEU A 111 -25.10 -20.30 -1.70
N ASP A 112 -24.51 -21.46 -1.99
CA ASP A 112 -23.31 -21.91 -1.26
C ASP A 112 -22.15 -20.94 -1.54
N SER A 113 -21.52 -20.38 -0.50
CA SER A 113 -20.49 -19.35 -0.66
C SER A 113 -19.19 -19.86 -1.30
N GLU A 114 -18.98 -21.17 -1.36
CA GLU A 114 -17.75 -21.80 -1.87
C GLU A 114 -17.95 -22.55 -3.19
N ASN A 115 -19.12 -23.13 -3.44
CA ASN A 115 -19.34 -24.12 -4.49
C ASN A 115 -20.44 -23.75 -5.50
N PHE A 116 -21.01 -22.55 -5.42
CA PHE A 116 -22.01 -22.13 -6.39
C PHE A 116 -21.43 -22.01 -7.81
N LEU A 117 -22.29 -22.26 -8.81
CA LEU A 117 -21.97 -22.08 -10.23
C LEU A 117 -22.40 -20.68 -10.66
N TRP A 118 -21.46 -19.88 -11.16
CA TRP A 118 -21.79 -18.58 -11.75
C TRP A 118 -22.49 -18.76 -13.11
N ASN A 119 -23.56 -18.01 -13.33
CA ASN A 119 -24.26 -17.94 -14.60
C ASN A 119 -24.78 -16.51 -14.86
N LYS A 120 -25.31 -16.27 -16.06
CA LYS A 120 -25.83 -14.96 -16.47
C LYS A 120 -26.94 -14.44 -15.54
N GLU A 121 -27.83 -15.31 -15.09
CA GLU A 121 -28.94 -14.96 -14.20
C GLU A 121 -28.45 -14.45 -12.83
N ILE A 122 -27.44 -15.10 -12.25
CA ILE A 122 -26.78 -14.64 -11.01
C ILE A 122 -26.13 -13.28 -11.24
N GLY A 123 -25.42 -13.10 -12.35
CA GLY A 123 -24.80 -11.81 -12.70
C GLY A 123 -25.82 -10.67 -12.82
N GLU A 124 -26.93 -10.91 -13.52
CA GLU A 124 -28.03 -9.94 -13.65
C GLU A 124 -28.71 -9.65 -12.30
N THR A 125 -28.87 -10.68 -11.46
CA THR A 125 -29.42 -10.56 -10.11
C THR A 125 -28.52 -9.69 -9.23
N CYS A 126 -27.21 -9.94 -9.26
CA CYS A 126 -26.23 -9.11 -8.56
C CYS A 126 -26.27 -7.65 -9.04
N LEU A 127 -26.45 -7.41 -10.34
CA LEU A 127 -26.51 -6.06 -10.90
C LEU A 127 -27.78 -5.31 -10.46
N LYS A 128 -28.93 -5.99 -10.47
CA LYS A 128 -30.21 -5.41 -10.00
C LYS A 128 -30.15 -5.08 -8.51
N LEU A 129 -29.62 -5.98 -7.69
CA LEU A 129 -29.45 -5.76 -6.25
C LEU A 129 -28.44 -4.65 -5.96
N TRP A 130 -27.34 -4.59 -6.70
CA TRP A 130 -26.36 -3.51 -6.54
C TRP A 130 -26.96 -2.14 -6.85
N ASN A 131 -27.81 -2.05 -7.88
CA ASN A 131 -28.46 -0.79 -8.25
C ASN A 131 -29.66 -0.42 -7.34
N ASP A 132 -30.02 -1.25 -6.37
CA ASP A 132 -31.08 -0.96 -5.40
C ASP A 132 -30.65 0.19 -4.47
N SER A 133 -31.54 1.18 -4.25
CA SER A 133 -31.20 2.33 -3.42
C SER A 133 -30.94 2.01 -1.94
N GLY A 134 -31.53 0.92 -1.41
CA GLY A 134 -31.26 0.43 -0.06
C GLY A 134 -29.83 -0.09 0.08
N ILE A 135 -29.39 -0.92 -0.88
CA ILE A 135 -28.02 -1.44 -0.94
C ILE A 135 -27.02 -0.30 -1.15
N GLN A 136 -27.32 0.66 -2.05
CA GLN A 136 -26.46 1.82 -2.27
C GLN A 136 -26.29 2.69 -1.02
N LYS A 137 -27.36 2.93 -0.25
CA LYS A 137 -27.29 3.66 1.03
C LYS A 137 -26.38 2.96 2.04
N ILE A 138 -26.46 1.63 2.15
CA ILE A 138 -25.59 0.84 3.03
C ILE A 138 -24.13 0.93 2.58
N PHE A 139 -23.89 0.75 1.29
CA PHE A 139 -22.57 0.85 0.71
C PHE A 139 -21.92 2.21 1.01
N GLN A 140 -22.63 3.31 0.72
CA GLN A 140 -22.12 4.68 0.92
C GLN A 140 -21.90 5.03 2.40
N SER A 141 -22.70 4.47 3.32
CA SER A 141 -22.60 4.77 4.75
C SER A 141 -21.54 3.95 5.49
N GLN A 142 -21.32 2.69 5.10
CA GLN A 142 -20.49 1.76 5.89
C GLN A 142 -19.21 1.31 5.19
N PHE A 143 -19.14 1.40 3.86
CA PHE A 143 -18.05 0.83 3.08
C PHE A 143 -17.26 1.91 2.33
N SER A 144 -15.99 1.61 2.05
CA SER A 144 -15.17 2.44 1.18
C SER A 144 -15.49 2.14 -0.29
N GLU A 145 -15.21 3.10 -1.17
CA GLU A 145 -15.38 2.94 -2.62
C GLU A 145 -14.74 1.67 -3.19
N PHE A 146 -13.66 1.24 -2.55
CA PHE A 146 -12.92 0.03 -2.88
C PHE A 146 -13.79 -1.26 -2.84
N PHE A 147 -14.77 -1.34 -1.94
CA PHE A 147 -15.73 -2.47 -1.92
C PHE A 147 -16.72 -2.45 -3.10
N GLY A 148 -16.79 -1.35 -3.86
CA GLY A 148 -17.65 -1.22 -5.03
C GLY A 148 -16.99 -1.64 -6.34
N TYR A 149 -15.70 -1.98 -6.34
CA TYR A 149 -14.94 -2.23 -7.58
C TYR A 149 -15.58 -3.30 -8.47
N PHE A 150 -15.82 -4.50 -7.93
CA PHE A 150 -16.37 -5.58 -8.75
C PHE A 150 -17.77 -5.26 -9.27
N PHE A 151 -18.57 -4.53 -8.49
CA PHE A 151 -19.91 -4.12 -8.90
C PHE A 151 -19.90 -3.10 -10.04
N LYS A 152 -18.91 -2.19 -10.09
CA LYS A 152 -18.68 -1.28 -11.24
C LYS A 152 -18.26 -2.02 -12.51
N HIS A 153 -17.64 -3.19 -12.37
CA HIS A 153 -17.20 -4.03 -13.50
C HIS A 153 -18.08 -5.26 -13.70
N LEU A 154 -19.24 -5.33 -13.04
CA LEU A 154 -20.06 -6.53 -13.01
C LEU A 154 -20.57 -6.92 -14.39
N GLN A 155 -20.82 -5.97 -15.28
CA GLN A 155 -21.19 -6.24 -16.67
C GLN A 155 -20.09 -7.00 -17.42
N ARG A 156 -18.83 -6.60 -17.26
CA ARG A 156 -17.66 -7.31 -17.84
C ARG A 156 -17.47 -8.68 -17.21
N ILE A 157 -17.70 -8.79 -15.91
CA ILE A 157 -17.49 -10.04 -15.14
C ILE A 157 -18.61 -11.06 -15.41
N SER A 158 -19.82 -10.58 -15.72
CA SER A 158 -21.00 -11.40 -16.03
C SER A 158 -20.98 -11.96 -17.45
N ASP A 159 -20.02 -11.57 -18.29
CA ASP A 159 -19.87 -12.12 -19.64
C ASP A 159 -19.51 -13.62 -19.58
N GLU A 160 -20.09 -14.41 -20.49
CA GLU A 160 -19.86 -15.87 -20.55
C GLU A 160 -18.36 -16.19 -20.78
N ASN A 161 -17.68 -15.35 -21.55
CA ASN A 161 -16.25 -15.47 -21.88
C ASN A 161 -15.36 -14.61 -20.97
N TYR A 162 -15.86 -14.19 -19.79
CA TYR A 162 -15.09 -13.40 -18.84
C TYR A 162 -13.71 -14.03 -18.53
N THR A 163 -12.66 -13.31 -18.91
CA THR A 163 -11.29 -13.55 -18.45
C THR A 163 -10.93 -12.53 -17.37
N PRO A 164 -10.54 -12.96 -16.16
CA PRO A 164 -10.08 -12.04 -15.13
C PRO A 164 -8.91 -11.19 -15.59
N THR A 165 -8.85 -9.95 -15.11
CA THR A 165 -7.71 -9.05 -15.30
C THR A 165 -6.77 -9.10 -14.10
N PRO A 166 -5.51 -8.68 -14.24
CA PRO A 166 -4.62 -8.48 -13.10
C PRO A 166 -5.25 -7.59 -12.02
N GLN A 167 -6.02 -6.58 -12.43
CA GLN A 167 -6.76 -5.72 -11.52
C GLN A 167 -7.80 -6.51 -10.71
N ASP A 168 -8.56 -7.41 -11.33
CA ASP A 168 -9.54 -8.25 -10.63
C ASP A 168 -8.88 -9.10 -9.54
N LEU A 169 -7.75 -9.74 -9.85
CA LEU A 169 -7.02 -10.55 -8.88
C LEU A 169 -6.43 -9.71 -7.75
N ASN A 170 -5.94 -8.50 -8.02
CA ASN A 170 -5.48 -7.59 -6.98
C ASN A 170 -6.60 -7.24 -5.98
N PHE A 171 -7.85 -7.15 -6.44
CA PHE A 171 -9.01 -6.95 -5.57
C PHE A 171 -9.50 -8.22 -4.87
N ILE A 172 -9.26 -9.42 -5.41
CA ILE A 172 -9.52 -10.69 -4.69
C ILE A 172 -8.53 -10.87 -3.55
N LYS A 173 -7.25 -10.54 -3.77
CA LYS A 173 -6.12 -10.77 -2.83
C LYS A 173 -6.22 -9.99 -1.51
N LEU A 174 -7.33 -9.27 -1.28
CA LEU A 174 -7.74 -8.85 0.06
C LEU A 174 -7.84 -10.05 0.99
N THR A 175 -6.85 -10.18 1.87
CA THR A 175 -6.85 -11.24 2.88
C THR A 175 -7.98 -11.04 3.91
N GLN A 176 -8.31 -12.09 4.66
CA GLN A 176 -9.20 -12.01 5.83
C GLN A 176 -8.71 -10.98 6.88
N ASN A 177 -7.40 -10.68 6.87
CA ASN A 177 -6.76 -9.71 7.75
C ASN A 177 -6.78 -8.28 7.18
N GLY A 178 -7.33 -8.06 5.99
CA GLY A 178 -7.38 -6.75 5.33
C GLY A 178 -6.05 -6.31 4.71
N ILE A 179 -5.09 -7.23 4.52
CA ILE A 179 -3.83 -6.97 3.83
C ILE A 179 -4.04 -7.18 2.33
N ILE A 180 -3.56 -6.25 1.51
CA ILE A 180 -3.55 -6.35 0.04
C ILE A 180 -2.11 -6.61 -0.39
N GLU A 181 -1.89 -7.65 -1.18
CA GLU A 181 -0.57 -7.98 -1.71
C GLU A 181 -0.56 -7.90 -3.23
N GLY A 182 0.50 -7.35 -3.79
CA GLY A 182 0.70 -7.24 -5.23
C GLY A 182 2.14 -7.56 -5.61
N LYS A 183 2.31 -8.27 -6.72
CA LYS A 183 3.64 -8.57 -7.29
C LYS A 183 3.74 -8.00 -8.69
N PHE A 184 4.83 -7.30 -8.95
CA PHE A 184 5.11 -6.71 -10.24
C PHE A 184 6.61 -6.60 -10.46
N THR A 185 7.00 -6.51 -11.72
CA THR A 185 8.40 -6.26 -12.10
C THR A 185 8.55 -4.83 -12.55
N PHE A 186 9.61 -4.15 -12.08
CA PHE A 186 9.98 -2.82 -12.55
C PHE A 186 11.48 -2.80 -12.87
N GLU A 187 11.85 -2.42 -14.09
CA GLU A 187 13.24 -2.42 -14.56
C GLU A 187 14.02 -3.71 -14.23
N ARG A 188 13.37 -4.88 -14.44
CA ARG A 188 13.89 -6.23 -14.15
C ARG A 188 14.06 -6.59 -12.66
N CYS A 189 13.58 -5.75 -11.74
CA CYS A 189 13.50 -6.09 -10.32
C CYS A 189 12.09 -6.60 -9.98
N LEU A 190 12.01 -7.78 -9.37
CA LEU A 190 10.75 -8.34 -8.87
C LEU A 190 10.40 -7.69 -7.52
N ILE A 191 9.22 -7.11 -7.41
CA ILE A 191 8.78 -6.39 -6.22
C ILE A 191 7.47 -6.99 -5.73
N LYS A 192 7.47 -7.40 -4.46
CA LYS A 192 6.27 -7.74 -3.71
C LYS A 192 5.91 -6.57 -2.81
N MET A 193 4.85 -5.86 -3.17
CA MET A 193 4.33 -4.77 -2.37
C MET A 193 3.17 -5.25 -1.50
N ILE A 194 3.16 -4.80 -0.25
CA ILE A 194 2.16 -5.16 0.75
C ILE A 194 1.53 -3.86 1.25
N GLU A 195 0.26 -3.64 0.93
CA GLU A 195 -0.54 -2.56 1.50
C GLU A 195 -1.21 -3.05 2.79
N MET A 196 -0.94 -2.35 3.88
CA MET A 196 -1.62 -2.59 5.15
C MET A 196 -2.97 -1.89 5.16
N GLY A 197 -4.06 -2.67 5.09
CA GLY A 197 -5.40 -2.09 5.10
C GLY A 197 -5.79 -1.42 6.42
N ILE A 198 -6.77 -0.54 6.29
CA ILE A 198 -7.33 0.38 7.31
C ILE A 198 -7.80 -0.32 8.60
N GLN A 199 -8.13 -1.61 8.56
CA GLN A 199 -8.78 -2.33 9.66
C GLN A 199 -7.84 -3.13 10.59
N THR A 200 -6.52 -3.12 10.34
CA THR A 200 -5.58 -3.74 11.29
C THR A 200 -5.33 -2.81 12.48
N SER A 201 -6.30 -2.72 13.38
CA SER A 201 -6.31 -1.81 14.54
C SER A 201 -5.17 -1.99 15.55
N THR A 202 -4.17 -2.84 15.30
CA THR A 202 -3.01 -2.98 16.19
C THR A 202 -1.73 -3.37 15.46
N LEU A 203 -0.64 -2.67 15.81
CA LEU A 203 0.75 -2.97 15.44
C LEU A 203 1.16 -4.42 15.74
N LYS A 204 0.50 -5.05 16.72
CA LYS A 204 0.74 -6.45 17.10
C LYS A 204 0.34 -7.47 16.03
N LYS A 205 -0.66 -7.18 15.18
CA LYS A 205 -1.01 -8.04 14.05
C LYS A 205 0.00 -7.93 12.90
N TRP A 206 0.85 -6.91 12.91
CA TRP A 206 1.79 -6.61 11.83
C TRP A 206 3.06 -7.50 11.87
N ILE A 207 3.35 -8.15 13.00
CA ILE A 207 4.59 -8.92 13.25
C ILE A 207 4.86 -9.95 12.15
N ASN A 208 3.84 -10.68 11.70
CA ASN A 208 3.99 -11.72 10.69
C ASN A 208 4.21 -11.16 9.27
N CYS A 209 3.84 -9.91 9.00
CA CYS A 209 4.05 -9.26 7.71
C CYS A 209 5.43 -8.60 7.59
N PHE A 210 6.09 -8.35 8.72
CA PHE A 210 7.38 -7.66 8.75
C PHE A 210 8.59 -8.56 8.50
N SER A 211 8.45 -9.89 8.63
CA SER A 211 9.55 -10.79 8.33
C SER A 211 9.98 -10.61 6.87
N GLU A 212 11.25 -10.25 6.67
CA GLU A 212 11.89 -10.08 5.37
C GLU A 212 11.44 -8.84 4.57
N VAL A 213 10.82 -7.83 5.20
CA VAL A 213 10.60 -6.53 4.54
C VAL A 213 11.93 -5.79 4.41
N GLN A 214 12.33 -5.40 3.20
CA GLN A 214 13.55 -4.62 2.98
C GLN A 214 13.30 -3.11 3.08
N ALA A 215 12.10 -2.65 2.72
CA ALA A 215 11.76 -1.23 2.76
C ALA A 215 10.31 -0.96 3.16
N ILE A 216 10.09 0.20 3.79
CA ILE A 216 8.77 0.73 4.11
C ILE A 216 8.55 2.09 3.42
N ILE A 217 7.43 2.23 2.74
CA ILE A 217 6.92 3.50 2.20
C ILE A 217 5.88 4.03 3.17
N TYR A 218 6.22 5.12 3.87
CA TYR A 218 5.33 5.82 4.77
C TYR A 218 4.69 7.02 4.08
N VAL A 219 3.38 7.00 3.91
CA VAL A 219 2.62 8.05 3.21
C VAL A 219 2.09 9.06 4.22
N ILE A 220 2.38 10.35 3.97
CA ILE A 220 1.90 11.49 4.76
C ILE A 220 1.08 12.40 3.85
N ASP A 221 -0.14 12.74 4.28
CA ASP A 221 -0.97 13.73 3.61
C ASP A 221 -0.62 15.10 4.19
N LEU A 222 -0.04 15.97 3.37
CA LEU A 222 0.32 17.32 3.83
C LEU A 222 -0.91 18.21 3.97
N SER A 223 -1.99 17.94 3.23
CA SER A 223 -3.17 18.81 3.15
C SER A 223 -4.01 18.85 4.42
N VAL A 224 -3.75 17.95 5.39
CA VAL A 224 -4.51 17.82 6.63
C VAL A 224 -3.91 18.60 7.81
N TYR A 225 -2.92 19.46 7.55
CA TYR A 225 -2.24 20.27 8.56
C TYR A 225 -3.16 21.22 9.34
N ASP A 226 -4.35 21.52 8.85
CA ASP A 226 -5.36 22.38 9.46
C ASP A 226 -6.56 21.59 10.01
N ILE A 227 -6.54 20.27 9.87
CA ILE A 227 -7.61 19.38 10.33
C ILE A 227 -7.28 18.93 11.75
N VAL A 228 -8.21 19.15 12.67
CA VAL A 228 -8.12 18.69 14.05
C VAL A 228 -9.17 17.61 14.28
N GLU A 229 -8.75 16.40 14.66
CA GLU A 229 -9.64 15.28 14.98
C GLU A 229 -9.79 15.16 16.50
N SER A 230 -11.02 14.94 16.96
CA SER A 230 -11.32 14.56 18.35
C SER A 230 -11.65 13.07 18.37
N GLU A 231 -10.70 12.21 18.73
CA GLU A 231 -10.97 10.76 18.78
C GLU A 231 -11.81 10.37 20.01
N ASP A 232 -11.70 11.11 21.11
CA ASP A 232 -12.53 10.98 22.31
C ASP A 232 -12.57 12.35 23.03
N CYS A 233 -13.67 12.67 23.73
CA CYS A 233 -14.13 13.99 24.22
C CYS A 233 -13.17 14.87 25.07
N SER A 234 -11.85 14.74 25.00
CA SER A 234 -10.89 15.58 25.74
C SER A 234 -9.62 15.99 25.00
N LYS A 235 -9.24 15.36 23.88
CA LYS A 235 -8.01 15.73 23.15
C LYS A 235 -8.26 15.93 21.67
N SER A 236 -8.23 17.19 21.25
CA SER A 236 -8.22 17.59 19.85
C SER A 236 -6.78 17.55 19.34
N ILE A 237 -6.44 16.58 18.50
CA ILE A 237 -5.08 16.42 17.96
C ILE A 237 -5.11 16.79 16.48
N ASN A 238 -4.11 17.56 16.04
CA ASN A 238 -3.92 17.87 14.64
C ASN A 238 -3.64 16.58 13.86
N LYS A 239 -4.32 16.41 12.72
CA LYS A 239 -4.23 15.17 11.94
C LYS A 239 -2.84 14.94 11.35
N LEU A 240 -2.16 16.00 10.91
CA LEU A 240 -0.77 15.91 10.47
C LEU A 240 0.13 15.50 11.63
N GLU A 241 0.00 16.14 12.79
CA GLU A 241 0.77 15.79 14.00
C GLU A 241 0.57 14.33 14.41
N LYS A 242 -0.67 13.83 14.33
CA LYS A 242 -0.96 12.41 14.55
C LYS A 242 -0.21 11.53 13.54
N SER A 243 -0.03 11.98 12.30
CA SER A 243 0.70 11.24 11.27
C SER A 243 2.21 11.24 11.57
N LEU A 244 2.76 12.35 12.04
CA LEU A 244 4.17 12.41 12.46
C LEU A 244 4.44 11.50 13.66
N ASN A 245 3.53 11.47 14.63
CA ASN A 245 3.63 10.55 15.77
C ASN A 245 3.51 9.08 15.35
N GLY A 246 2.63 8.75 14.41
CA GLY A 246 2.54 7.41 13.83
C GLY A 246 3.82 6.99 13.09
N PHE A 247 4.52 7.92 12.46
CA PHE A 247 5.83 7.66 11.87
C PHE A 247 6.86 7.30 12.95
N LYS A 248 6.89 8.06 14.06
CA LYS A 248 7.80 7.78 15.19
C LYS A 248 7.64 6.34 15.71
N GLU A 249 6.41 5.87 15.91
CA GLU A 249 6.13 4.50 16.37
C GLU A 249 6.70 3.43 15.43
N ILE A 250 6.64 3.68 14.13
CA ILE A 250 7.17 2.77 13.10
C ILE A 250 8.69 2.75 13.11
N ILE A 251 9.34 3.91 13.26
CA ILE A 251 10.80 4.00 13.28
C ILE A 251 11.40 3.37 14.53
N GLU A 252 10.75 3.55 15.68
CA GLU A 252 11.13 2.95 16.97
C GLU A 252 10.82 1.45 17.02
N SER A 253 10.04 0.93 16.08
CA SER A 253 9.69 -0.50 15.99
C SER A 253 10.94 -1.36 15.79
N LYS A 254 11.13 -2.33 16.69
CA LYS A 254 12.20 -3.33 16.59
C LYS A 254 12.09 -4.19 15.33
N TYR A 255 10.88 -4.36 14.82
CA TYR A 255 10.61 -5.17 13.61
C TYR A 255 11.11 -4.50 12.32
N LEU A 256 11.41 -3.20 12.35
CA LEU A 256 11.85 -2.41 11.21
C LEU A 256 13.28 -1.88 11.38
N HIS A 257 14.10 -2.52 12.23
CA HIS A 257 15.45 -2.03 12.54
C HIS A 257 16.39 -2.05 11.32
N GLY A 258 16.23 -3.03 10.41
CA GLY A 258 17.06 -3.18 9.21
C GLY A 258 16.41 -2.69 7.91
N CYS A 259 15.21 -2.13 7.98
CA CYS A 259 14.46 -1.72 6.79
C CYS A 259 14.85 -0.29 6.37
N GLY A 260 15.00 -0.05 5.08
CA GLY A 260 15.06 1.31 4.54
C GLY A 260 13.70 1.99 4.63
N VAL A 261 13.69 3.31 4.85
CA VAL A 261 12.44 4.06 5.03
C VAL A 261 12.32 5.11 3.94
N ILE A 262 11.19 5.10 3.24
CA ILE A 262 10.83 6.07 2.21
C ILE A 262 9.61 6.83 2.71
N VAL A 263 9.73 8.14 2.89
CA VAL A 263 8.63 9.01 3.27
C VAL A 263 8.08 9.65 2.01
N PHE A 264 6.80 9.42 1.72
CA PHE A 264 6.10 9.98 0.58
C PHE A 264 5.13 11.09 1.03
N PHE A 265 5.40 12.32 0.60
CA PHE A 265 4.52 13.46 0.85
C PHE A 265 3.45 13.54 -0.24
N ASN A 266 2.21 13.23 0.15
CA ASN A 266 1.05 13.17 -0.72
C ASN A 266 0.18 14.43 -0.64
N LYS A 267 -0.67 14.61 -1.67
CA LYS A 267 -1.62 15.73 -1.83
C LYS A 267 -0.96 17.10 -1.77
N LYS A 268 0.22 17.20 -2.40
CA LYS A 268 1.05 18.41 -2.47
C LYS A 268 0.35 19.55 -3.20
N ASP A 269 -0.44 19.21 -4.21
CA ASP A 269 -1.33 20.11 -4.94
C ASP A 269 -2.32 20.80 -4.00
N ILE A 270 -3.06 20.03 -3.19
CA ILE A 270 -4.02 20.58 -2.22
C ILE A 270 -3.29 21.37 -1.14
N PHE A 271 -2.14 20.89 -0.68
CA PHE A 271 -1.34 21.58 0.32
C PHE A 271 -0.86 22.96 -0.18
N ARG A 272 -0.30 23.03 -1.40
CA ARG A 272 0.14 24.30 -2.03
C ARG A 272 -1.00 25.29 -2.17
N GLU A 273 -2.18 24.84 -2.59
CA GLU A 273 -3.34 25.72 -2.70
C GLU A 273 -3.79 26.24 -1.32
N LYS A 274 -3.82 25.38 -0.30
CA LYS A 274 -4.24 25.78 1.05
C LYS A 274 -3.29 26.75 1.71
N LEU A 275 -1.98 26.60 1.49
CA LEU A 275 -0.98 27.55 2.01
C LEU A 275 -1.18 28.98 1.48
N LYS A 276 -1.88 29.19 0.35
CA LYS A 276 -2.19 30.56 -0.11
C LYS A 276 -3.17 31.29 0.82
N THR A 277 -4.01 30.56 1.55
CA THR A 277 -5.12 31.13 2.32
C THR A 277 -5.09 30.79 3.81
N VAL A 278 -4.48 29.66 4.19
CA VAL A 278 -4.49 29.12 5.55
C VAL A 278 -3.05 29.04 6.08
N PRO A 279 -2.66 29.92 7.03
CA PRO A 279 -1.31 29.92 7.60
C PRO A 279 -0.99 28.63 8.36
N PHE A 280 0.10 27.97 7.99
CA PHE A 280 0.60 26.75 8.63
C PHE A 280 0.91 26.97 10.11
N LYS A 281 1.53 28.12 10.44
CA LYS A 281 1.88 28.55 11.80
C LYS A 281 0.69 28.61 12.77
N THR A 282 -0.53 28.74 12.27
CA THR A 282 -1.74 28.73 13.12
C THR A 282 -1.98 27.35 13.74
N TYR A 283 -1.56 26.29 13.05
CA TYR A 283 -1.81 24.90 13.45
C TYR A 283 -0.57 24.20 14.00
N ASP A 284 0.62 24.67 13.63
CA ASP A 284 1.88 24.24 14.19
C ASP A 284 2.62 25.43 14.81
N LYS A 285 2.54 25.55 16.15
CA LYS A 285 3.08 26.70 16.89
C LYS A 285 4.61 26.75 16.89
N ASP A 286 5.27 25.62 16.63
CA ASP A 286 6.72 25.53 16.57
C ASP A 286 7.27 26.06 15.23
N TYR A 287 6.40 26.26 14.23
CA TYR A 287 6.78 26.77 12.93
C TYR A 287 6.91 28.31 12.92
N ILE A 288 8.09 28.82 12.56
CA ILE A 288 8.36 30.27 12.51
C ILE A 288 8.65 30.75 11.07
N GLY A 289 8.74 29.84 10.09
CA GLY A 289 9.09 30.14 8.71
C GLY A 289 7.96 30.75 7.87
N GLU A 290 8.29 30.99 6.60
CA GLU A 290 7.39 31.53 5.58
C GLU A 290 6.24 30.57 5.23
N ASN A 291 5.10 31.08 4.81
CA ASN A 291 3.93 30.24 4.52
C ASN A 291 3.96 29.66 3.08
N ASP A 292 5.10 29.15 2.66
CA ASP A 292 5.32 28.56 1.34
C ASP A 292 5.60 27.05 1.43
N PHE A 293 5.48 26.38 0.29
CA PHE A 293 5.62 24.93 0.19
C PHE A 293 7.02 24.44 0.60
N GLU A 294 8.08 25.14 0.22
CA GLU A 294 9.45 24.71 0.46
C GLU A 294 9.80 24.84 1.95
N SER A 295 9.52 25.99 2.56
CA SER A 295 9.79 26.23 3.98
C SER A 295 9.00 25.29 4.88
N THR A 296 7.72 25.07 4.58
CA THR A 296 6.85 24.18 5.39
C THR A 296 7.20 22.71 5.23
N THR A 297 7.47 22.22 4.01
CA THR A 297 7.87 20.82 3.80
C THR A 297 9.24 20.52 4.39
N ASN A 298 10.20 21.46 4.31
CA ASN A 298 11.49 21.32 4.95
C ASN A 298 11.37 21.25 6.48
N PHE A 299 10.48 22.04 7.08
CA PHE A 299 10.20 21.96 8.51
C PHE A 299 9.61 20.60 8.91
N ILE A 300 8.61 20.10 8.17
CA ILE A 300 8.02 18.77 8.43
C ILE A 300 9.06 17.66 8.27
N LYS A 301 9.89 17.75 7.22
CA LYS A 301 11.02 16.84 7.01
C LYS A 301 11.99 16.85 8.20
N ASN A 302 12.35 18.02 8.71
CA ASN A 302 13.24 18.14 9.86
C ASN A 302 12.62 17.54 11.13
N LYS A 303 11.32 17.78 11.39
CA LYS A 303 10.60 17.11 12.49
C LYS A 303 10.68 15.58 12.40
N LEU A 304 10.55 15.02 11.19
CA LEU A 304 10.67 13.57 10.97
C LEU A 304 12.09 13.06 11.18
N LEU A 305 13.09 13.86 10.79
CA LEU A 305 14.51 13.58 11.02
C LEU A 305 14.91 13.71 12.50
N ASP A 306 14.23 14.54 13.29
CA ASP A 306 14.49 14.67 14.73
C ASP A 306 14.11 13.41 15.52
N TYR A 307 13.11 12.65 15.04
CA TYR A 307 12.81 11.32 15.58
C TYR A 307 13.92 10.30 15.31
N TYR A 308 14.89 10.64 14.45
CA TYR A 308 16.00 9.79 14.05
C TYR A 308 17.25 10.07 14.90
N SER A 309 17.40 9.32 16.00
CA SER A 309 18.67 9.33 16.76
C SER A 309 19.72 8.35 16.22
N ASN A 310 19.37 7.48 15.27
CA ASN A 310 20.24 6.38 14.82
C ASN A 310 20.86 6.66 13.44
N PRO A 311 22.20 6.82 13.33
CA PRO A 311 22.89 7.10 12.08
C PRO A 311 22.88 5.92 11.09
N ASN A 312 22.52 4.71 11.51
CA ASN A 312 22.59 3.50 10.67
C ASN A 312 21.36 3.26 9.79
N LYS A 313 20.32 4.11 9.87
CA LYS A 313 19.07 3.93 9.12
C LYS A 313 18.95 5.06 8.08
N ASN A 314 18.81 4.71 6.80
CA ASN A 314 18.59 5.69 5.72
C ASN A 314 17.10 6.02 5.60
N VAL A 315 16.76 7.31 5.73
CA VAL A 315 15.44 7.86 5.38
C VAL A 315 15.56 8.62 4.08
N TYR A 316 14.68 8.29 3.14
CA TYR A 316 14.55 8.99 1.88
C TYR A 316 13.22 9.72 1.86
N PHE A 317 13.17 10.90 1.26
CA PHE A 317 11.97 11.72 1.18
C PHE A 317 11.61 11.98 -0.29
N LEU A 318 10.40 11.63 -0.67
CA LEU A 318 9.81 11.93 -1.97
C LEU A 318 8.91 13.16 -1.83
N ILE A 319 9.49 14.33 -2.14
CA ILE A 319 8.86 15.65 -1.94
C ILE A 319 8.51 16.29 -3.27
N ASN A 320 9.39 16.20 -4.27
CA ASN A 320 9.30 17.03 -5.47
C ASN A 320 8.70 16.29 -6.69
N GLU A 321 8.51 14.98 -6.60
CA GLU A 321 8.00 14.14 -7.69
C GLU A 321 6.52 14.45 -7.95
N GLU A 322 6.18 15.02 -9.11
CA GLU A 322 4.81 15.45 -9.40
C GLU A 322 4.05 14.43 -10.25
N SER A 323 4.71 13.80 -11.22
CA SER A 323 4.08 12.79 -12.06
C SER A 323 4.12 11.41 -11.42
N GLU A 324 3.11 10.58 -11.71
CA GLU A 324 3.06 9.17 -11.26
C GLU A 324 4.31 8.39 -11.71
N VAL A 325 4.80 8.68 -12.91
CA VAL A 325 6.01 8.07 -13.47
C VAL A 325 7.25 8.43 -12.65
N ASP A 326 7.41 9.71 -12.29
CA ASP A 326 8.55 10.18 -11.49
C ASP A 326 8.50 9.60 -10.07
N ILE A 327 7.32 9.56 -9.45
CA ILE A 327 7.13 8.95 -8.13
C ILE A 327 7.58 7.49 -8.16
N CYS A 328 7.10 6.73 -9.15
CA CYS A 328 7.49 5.35 -9.32
C CYS A 328 9.01 5.22 -9.51
N ARG A 329 9.57 5.92 -10.49
CA ARG A 329 11.00 5.84 -10.83
C ARG A 329 11.91 6.23 -9.66
N SER A 330 11.64 7.33 -8.97
CA SER A 330 12.39 7.76 -7.79
C SER A 330 12.29 6.73 -6.67
N THR A 331 11.10 6.21 -6.40
CA THR A 331 10.91 5.16 -5.39
C THR A 331 11.76 3.93 -5.72
N PHE A 332 11.76 3.48 -6.98
CA PHE A 332 12.51 2.29 -7.38
C PHE A 332 14.02 2.48 -7.32
N ASN A 333 14.52 3.67 -7.68
CA ASN A 333 15.94 4.00 -7.49
C ASN A 333 16.34 3.92 -6.02
N ILE A 334 15.52 4.50 -5.14
CA ILE A 334 15.74 4.43 -3.69
C ILE A 334 15.70 2.97 -3.20
N LEU A 335 14.75 2.16 -3.68
CA LEU A 335 14.66 0.75 -3.30
C LEU A 335 15.90 -0.04 -3.70
N LYS A 336 16.47 0.21 -4.88
CA LYS A 336 17.74 -0.38 -5.31
C LYS A 336 18.87 0.01 -4.34
N ASP A 337 18.96 1.29 -3.99
CA ASP A 337 19.97 1.78 -3.03
C ASP A 337 19.81 1.14 -1.65
N ILE A 338 18.56 0.98 -1.16
CA ILE A 338 18.27 0.31 0.11
C ILE A 338 18.75 -1.14 0.07
N VAL A 339 18.40 -1.89 -0.99
CA VAL A 339 18.78 -3.30 -1.14
C VAL A 339 20.30 -3.45 -1.25
N LEU A 340 20.98 -2.54 -1.96
CA LEU A 340 22.43 -2.50 -2.05
C LEU A 340 23.07 -2.27 -0.67
N ASN A 341 22.56 -1.31 0.10
CA ASN A 341 23.05 -1.01 1.45
C ASN A 341 22.83 -2.18 2.42
N ILE A 342 21.66 -2.82 2.38
CA ILE A 342 21.37 -4.02 3.20
C ILE A 342 22.33 -5.16 2.81
N THR A 343 22.54 -5.36 1.52
CA THR A 343 23.46 -6.41 1.04
C THR A 343 24.89 -6.13 1.47
N TYR A 344 25.37 -4.90 1.32
CA TYR A 344 26.71 -4.49 1.73
C TYR A 344 26.93 -4.68 3.25
N ASN A 345 25.96 -4.27 4.08
CA ASN A 345 26.02 -4.47 5.52
C ASN A 345 25.99 -5.95 5.93
N SER A 346 25.30 -6.80 5.15
CA SER A 346 25.28 -8.26 5.40
C SER A 346 26.58 -8.98 5.03
N VAL A 347 27.45 -8.37 4.23
CA VAL A 347 28.77 -8.94 3.87
C VAL A 347 29.86 -8.49 4.86
N LYS A 348 29.67 -7.35 5.53
CA LYS A 348 30.63 -6.81 6.52
C LYS A 348 30.57 -7.49 7.88
N ASN A 349 29.40 -8.00 8.28
CA ASN A 349 29.20 -8.76 9.51
C ASN A 349 29.26 -10.26 9.21
#